data_AF-A0A2P4QGD8-F1
#
_entry.id   AF-A0A2P4QGD8-F1
#
_cell.length_a   1.000
_cell.length_b   1.000
_cell.length_c   1.000
_cell.angle_alpha   90.00
_cell.angle_beta   90.00
_cell.angle_gamma   90.00
#
_symmetry.space_group_name_H-M   'P 1'
#
loop_
_entity.id
_entity.type
_entity.pdbx_description
1 polymer ?
#
loop_
_entity_poly.entity_id
_entity_poly.type
_entity_poly.pdbx_seq_one_letter_code
_entity_poly.pdbx_strand_id
1 'polypeptide(L)'
;MSSIVRYLQDKLFRFPEFPEQDDSSQFEINLYEEAKKLSAEPNGKKLLFTLGKIYTDEAKTYLNKSSTVYSKYFSSLKERLEFFINFTLGYLMIRTKNNPDLEETNKLVWNLSKSEISSIVREACEKVLHDENRSEVESYHLANSMLLLGKTWLEVSEW
;
A
#
# COMPACT_ATOMS: atom_id res chain seq x y z
N MET A 1 -6.13 9.45 16.89
CA MET A 1 -5.69 9.18 15.50
C MET A 1 -4.18 8.95 15.48
N SER A 2 -3.65 7.92 14.80
CA SER A 2 -2.20 7.74 14.62
C SER A 2 -1.62 8.82 13.67
N SER A 3 -0.33 9.14 13.80
CA SER A 3 0.34 10.12 12.93
C SER A 3 0.30 9.74 11.45
N ILE A 4 0.41 8.44 11.15
CA ILE A 4 0.34 7.89 9.78
C ILE A 4 -1.07 8.03 9.21
N VAL A 5 -2.10 7.75 10.03
CA VAL A 5 -3.50 7.90 9.62
C VAL A 5 -3.80 9.35 9.27
N ARG A 6 -3.37 10.30 10.13
CA ARG A 6 -3.54 11.73 9.88
C ARG A 6 -2.79 12.16 8.61
N TYR A 7 -1.54 11.73 8.45
CA TYR A 7 -0.75 12.06 7.25
C TYR A 7 -1.42 11.54 5.96
N LEU A 8 -1.86 10.28 5.96
CA LEU A 8 -2.53 9.68 4.81
C LEU A 8 -3.82 10.42 4.48
N GLN A 9 -4.63 10.70 5.49
CA GLN A 9 -5.86 11.48 5.33
C GLN A 9 -5.59 12.87 4.76
N ASP A 10 -4.67 13.63 5.38
CA ASP A 10 -4.31 14.98 4.93
C ASP A 10 -3.77 14.98 3.51
N LYS A 11 -3.05 13.92 3.11
CA LYS A 11 -2.56 13.75 1.75
C LYS A 11 -3.70 13.50 0.77
N LEU A 12 -4.61 12.58 1.10
CA LEU A 12 -5.70 12.18 0.21
C LEU A 12 -6.74 13.28 0.00
N PHE A 13 -6.99 14.13 1.00
CA PHE A 13 -7.88 15.29 0.87
C PHE A 13 -7.33 16.42 -0.02
N ARG A 14 -6.04 16.41 -0.34
CA ARG A 14 -5.46 17.39 -1.28
C ARG A 14 -5.68 17.02 -2.74
N PHE A 15 -6.18 15.83 -3.00
CA PHE A 15 -6.47 15.38 -4.37
C PHE A 15 -7.69 16.16 -4.86
N PRO A 16 -7.74 16.54 -6.15
CA PRO A 16 -8.91 17.21 -6.70
C PRO A 16 -10.14 16.29 -6.67
N GLU A 17 -11.28 16.80 -6.20
CA GLU A 17 -12.57 16.07 -6.20
C GLU A 17 -13.07 15.78 -7.62
N PHE A 18 -12.79 16.72 -8.52
CA PHE A 18 -13.06 16.63 -9.95
C PHE A 18 -11.81 17.14 -10.68
N PRO A 19 -11.16 16.34 -11.51
CA PRO A 19 -10.04 16.83 -12.30
C PRO A 19 -10.58 17.82 -13.34
N GLU A 20 -10.61 19.12 -13.01
CA GLU A 20 -10.70 20.16 -14.02
C GLU A 20 -9.45 20.07 -14.91
N GLN A 21 -9.64 20.24 -16.22
CA GLN A 21 -8.69 19.83 -17.27
C GLN A 21 -7.28 20.44 -17.16
N ASP A 22 -7.09 21.53 -16.42
CA ASP A 22 -5.82 22.26 -16.32
C ASP A 22 -5.04 21.91 -15.02
N ASP A 23 -5.70 21.96 -13.85
CA ASP A 23 -5.08 21.68 -12.53
C ASP A 23 -4.83 20.18 -12.27
N SER A 24 -5.58 19.29 -12.93
CA SER A 24 -5.32 17.83 -12.83
C SER A 24 -3.92 17.47 -13.32
N SER A 25 -3.40 18.21 -14.31
CA SER A 25 -2.12 17.91 -14.96
C SER A 25 -0.92 18.16 -14.04
N GLN A 26 -0.87 19.31 -13.35
CA GLN A 26 0.19 19.65 -12.40
C GLN A 26 0.20 18.72 -11.19
N PHE A 27 -0.98 18.40 -10.66
CA PHE A 27 -1.11 17.48 -9.55
C PHE A 27 -0.59 16.08 -9.91
N GLU A 28 -1.01 15.54 -11.06
CA GLU A 28 -0.53 14.25 -11.55
C GLU A 28 0.98 14.26 -11.76
N ILE A 29 1.52 15.30 -12.41
CA ILE A 29 2.98 15.45 -12.59
C ILE A 29 3.71 15.36 -11.24
N ASN A 30 3.27 16.12 -10.23
CA ASN A 30 3.86 16.10 -8.89
C ASN A 30 3.79 14.71 -8.24
N LEU A 31 2.66 14.01 -8.41
CA LEU A 31 2.45 12.67 -7.90
C LEU A 31 3.39 11.64 -8.57
N TYR A 32 3.55 11.72 -9.89
CA TYR A 32 4.49 10.90 -10.64
C TYR A 32 5.94 11.21 -10.28
N GLU A 33 6.29 12.47 -10.05
CA GLU A 33 7.64 12.85 -9.62
C GLU A 33 7.97 12.32 -8.21
N GLU A 34 7.02 12.39 -7.27
CA GLU A 34 7.19 11.79 -5.94
C GLU A 34 7.42 10.28 -6.05
N ALA A 35 6.60 9.60 -6.86
CA ALA A 35 6.76 8.16 -7.10
C ALA A 35 8.10 7.85 -7.79
N LYS A 36 8.53 8.65 -8.76
CA LYS A 36 9.84 8.47 -9.43
C LYS A 36 11.00 8.63 -8.46
N LYS A 37 10.98 9.64 -7.60
CA LYS A 37 11.99 9.83 -6.54
C LYS A 37 12.05 8.61 -5.63
N LEU A 38 10.90 8.14 -5.15
CA LEU A 38 10.84 6.94 -4.31
C LEU A 38 11.31 5.69 -5.06
N SER A 39 11.02 5.57 -6.35
CA SER A 39 11.42 4.42 -7.17
C SER A 39 12.93 4.28 -7.32
N ALA A 40 13.67 5.39 -7.23
CA ALA A 40 15.12 5.44 -7.34
C ALA A 40 15.83 5.00 -6.05
N GLU A 41 15.13 4.94 -4.93
CA GLU A 41 15.67 4.51 -3.64
C GLU A 41 15.85 2.98 -3.56
N PRO A 42 16.73 2.47 -2.67
CA PRO A 42 16.86 1.04 -2.43
C PRO A 42 15.52 0.38 -2.04
N ASN A 43 15.13 -0.67 -2.76
CA ASN A 43 13.81 -1.32 -2.66
C ASN A 43 12.61 -0.41 -2.98
N GLY A 44 12.84 0.80 -3.49
CA GLY A 44 11.82 1.79 -3.82
C GLY A 44 10.71 1.27 -4.72
N LYS A 45 11.08 0.62 -5.84
CA LYS A 45 10.10 -0.04 -6.73
C LYS A 45 9.28 -1.12 -6.02
N LYS A 46 9.90 -1.97 -5.19
CA LYS A 46 9.19 -3.02 -4.43
C LYS A 46 8.25 -2.41 -3.39
N LEU A 47 8.64 -1.29 -2.78
CA LEU A 47 7.82 -0.55 -1.83
C LEU A 47 6.62 0.07 -2.54
N LEU A 48 6.83 0.80 -3.64
CA LEU A 48 5.77 1.39 -4.46
C LEU A 48 4.77 0.34 -4.93
N PHE A 49 5.25 -0.80 -5.44
CA PHE A 49 4.39 -1.90 -5.83
C PHE A 49 3.53 -2.40 -4.66
N THR A 50 4.14 -2.58 -3.48
CA THR A 50 3.44 -3.07 -2.28
C THR A 50 2.38 -2.08 -1.82
N LEU A 51 2.74 -0.80 -1.69
CA LEU A 51 1.82 0.25 -1.25
C LEU A 51 0.71 0.49 -2.28
N GLY A 52 1.07 0.51 -3.57
CA GLY A 52 0.14 0.70 -4.68
C GLY A 52 -0.92 -0.41 -4.76
N LYS A 53 -0.53 -1.68 -4.50
CA LYS A 53 -1.47 -2.79 -4.34
C LYS A 53 -2.43 -2.55 -3.18
N ILE A 54 -1.90 -2.26 -1.99
CA ILE A 54 -2.72 -2.07 -0.79
C ILE A 54 -3.73 -0.92 -0.99
N TYR A 55 -3.29 0.24 -1.47
CA TYR A 55 -4.18 1.37 -1.73
C TYR A 55 -5.25 1.05 -2.76
N THR A 56 -4.87 0.40 -3.86
CA THR A 56 -5.83 0.00 -4.90
C THR A 56 -6.86 -1.00 -4.36
N ASP A 57 -6.42 -1.98 -3.59
CA ASP A 57 -7.28 -3.04 -3.07
C ASP A 57 -8.25 -2.54 -2.00
N GLU A 58 -7.77 -1.72 -1.04
CA GLU A 58 -8.65 -1.14 -0.01
C GLU A 58 -9.64 -0.14 -0.61
N ALA A 59 -9.19 0.73 -1.53
CA ALA A 59 -10.06 1.67 -2.23
C ALA A 59 -11.15 0.95 -3.04
N LYS A 60 -10.78 -0.06 -3.85
CA LYS A 60 -11.76 -0.86 -4.61
C LYS A 60 -12.72 -1.60 -3.70
N THR A 61 -12.23 -2.13 -2.58
CA THR A 61 -13.09 -2.82 -1.60
C THR A 61 -14.15 -1.88 -1.05
N TYR A 62 -13.74 -0.66 -0.68
CA TYR A 62 -14.65 0.36 -0.21
C TYR A 62 -15.66 0.80 -1.29
N LEU A 63 -15.16 1.16 -2.47
CA LEU A 63 -15.98 1.69 -3.59
C LEU A 63 -16.98 0.66 -4.12
N ASN A 64 -16.60 -0.62 -4.19
CA ASN A 64 -17.45 -1.64 -4.79
C ASN A 64 -18.62 -2.08 -3.88
N LYS A 65 -18.67 -1.66 -2.59
CA LYS A 65 -19.68 -2.03 -1.57
C LYS A 65 -20.19 -3.49 -1.64
N SER A 66 -19.38 -4.41 -2.17
CA SER A 66 -19.80 -5.76 -2.56
C SER A 66 -19.54 -6.71 -1.41
N SER A 67 -20.56 -7.48 -1.06
CA SER A 67 -20.73 -8.33 0.14
C SER A 67 -19.79 -9.55 0.24
N THR A 68 -18.51 -9.43 -0.13
CA THR A 68 -17.53 -10.53 -0.07
C THR A 68 -16.60 -10.40 1.14
N VAL A 69 -17.17 -10.06 2.30
CA VAL A 69 -16.49 -10.12 3.61
C VAL A 69 -15.81 -11.49 3.81
N TYR A 70 -16.44 -12.58 3.36
CA TYR A 70 -15.90 -13.94 3.48
C TYR A 70 -14.64 -14.21 2.62
N SER A 71 -14.52 -13.56 1.46
CA SER A 71 -13.34 -13.67 0.58
C SER A 71 -12.12 -12.96 1.16
N LYS A 72 -12.34 -11.78 1.77
CA LYS A 72 -11.30 -10.90 2.36
C LYS A 72 -10.58 -11.54 3.55
N TYR A 73 -11.28 -12.30 4.39
CA TYR A 73 -10.66 -13.02 5.51
C TYR A 73 -9.81 -14.21 5.05
N PHE A 74 -10.30 -14.99 4.07
CA PHE A 74 -9.58 -16.17 3.61
C PHE A 74 -8.32 -15.81 2.78
N SER A 75 -8.37 -14.76 1.95
CA SER A 75 -7.20 -14.31 1.19
C SER A 75 -6.12 -13.70 2.11
N SER A 76 -6.52 -12.85 3.06
CA SER A 76 -5.59 -12.24 4.03
C SER A 76 -4.98 -13.28 4.99
N LEU A 77 -5.74 -14.30 5.41
CA LEU A 77 -5.22 -15.42 6.19
C LEU A 77 -4.25 -16.29 5.38
N LYS A 78 -4.55 -16.53 4.09
CA LYS A 78 -3.65 -17.27 3.19
C LYS A 78 -2.34 -16.52 2.97
N GLU A 79 -2.39 -15.21 2.69
CA GLU A 79 -1.20 -14.36 2.55
C GLU A 79 -0.35 -14.36 3.83
N ARG A 80 -1.01 -14.28 5.01
CA ARG A 80 -0.32 -14.37 6.30
C ARG A 80 0.34 -15.73 6.51
N LEU A 81 -0.36 -16.83 6.20
CA LEU A 81 0.16 -18.18 6.33
C LEU A 81 1.35 -18.42 5.38
N GLU A 82 1.23 -18.00 4.12
CA GLU A 82 2.32 -18.06 3.14
C GLU A 82 3.52 -17.23 3.59
N PHE A 83 3.30 -16.05 4.17
CA PHE A 83 4.37 -15.26 4.78
C PHE A 83 5.06 -16.00 5.91
N PHE A 84 4.32 -16.57 6.87
CA PHE A 84 4.92 -17.33 7.99
C PHE A 84 5.70 -18.56 7.51
N ILE A 85 5.19 -19.29 6.51
CA ILE A 85 5.88 -20.43 5.90
C ILE A 85 7.17 -19.96 5.21
N ASN A 86 7.09 -18.93 4.37
CA ASN A 86 8.25 -18.39 3.66
C ASN A 86 9.30 -17.81 4.63
N PHE A 87 8.85 -17.16 5.70
CA PHE A 87 9.72 -16.61 6.72
C PHE A 87 10.43 -17.71 7.51
N THR A 88 9.69 -18.71 8.01
CA THR A 88 10.27 -19.81 8.79
C THR A 88 11.22 -20.66 7.94
N LEU A 89 10.86 -20.97 6.69
CA LEU A 89 11.74 -21.66 5.75
C LEU A 89 12.98 -20.83 5.39
N GLY A 90 12.81 -19.53 5.09
CA GLY A 90 13.94 -18.64 4.77
C GLY A 90 14.91 -18.49 5.94
N TYR A 91 14.39 -18.33 7.15
CA TYR A 91 15.19 -18.28 8.37
C TYR A 91 15.94 -19.60 8.63
N LEU A 92 15.27 -20.74 8.48
CA LEU A 92 15.89 -22.06 8.61
C LEU A 92 17.02 -22.25 7.58
N MET A 93 16.78 -21.88 6.33
CA MET A 93 17.76 -22.02 5.24
C MET A 93 19.03 -21.22 5.52
N ILE A 94 18.90 -19.96 5.99
CA ILE A 94 20.03 -19.11 6.40
C ILE A 94 20.78 -19.74 7.58
N ARG A 95 20.06 -20.27 8.58
CA ARG A 95 20.66 -20.85 9.78
C ARG A 95 21.41 -22.16 9.52
N THR A 96 20.92 -22.98 8.59
CA THR A 96 21.57 -24.26 8.23
C THR A 96 22.78 -24.10 7.31
N LYS A 97 22.97 -22.91 6.72
CA LYS A 97 24.05 -22.62 5.79
C LYS A 97 25.22 -22.04 6.58
N ASN A 98 26.41 -22.63 6.43
CA ASN A 98 27.61 -22.20 7.17
C ASN A 98 28.07 -20.78 6.80
N ASN A 99 27.67 -20.26 5.63
CA ASN A 99 27.96 -18.89 5.20
C ASN A 99 26.80 -18.40 4.29
N PRO A 100 25.72 -17.85 4.87
CA PRO A 100 24.60 -17.32 4.09
C PRO A 100 25.04 -16.11 3.28
N ASP A 101 24.52 -15.99 2.06
CA ASP A 101 24.86 -14.85 1.20
C ASP A 101 24.14 -13.57 1.68
N LEU A 102 24.77 -12.42 1.45
CA LEU A 102 24.22 -11.12 1.83
C LEU A 102 22.88 -10.87 1.13
N GLU A 103 22.72 -11.35 -0.10
CA GLU A 103 21.47 -11.24 -0.86
C GLU A 103 20.31 -11.99 -0.20
N GLU A 104 20.54 -13.22 0.27
CA GLU A 104 19.53 -14.05 0.95
C GLU A 104 19.07 -13.40 2.27
N THR A 105 20.04 -12.87 3.03
CA THR A 105 19.78 -12.15 4.27
C THR A 105 18.97 -10.88 4.01
N ASN A 106 19.35 -10.09 3.00
CA ASN A 106 18.63 -8.87 2.61
C ASN A 106 17.22 -9.18 2.12
N LYS A 107 17.00 -10.30 1.43
CA LYS A 107 15.66 -10.74 1.00
C LYS A 107 14.77 -11.08 2.19
N LEU A 108 15.31 -11.78 3.20
CA LEU A 108 14.57 -12.10 4.42
C LEU A 108 14.20 -10.82 5.19
N VAL A 109 15.17 -9.93 5.39
CA VAL A 109 14.96 -8.63 6.06
C VAL A 109 13.91 -7.81 5.31
N TRP A 110 14.00 -7.72 3.98
CA TRP A 110 13.00 -7.02 3.17
C TRP A 110 11.60 -7.62 3.33
N ASN A 111 11.46 -8.95 3.32
CA ASN A 111 10.16 -9.59 3.49
C ASN A 111 9.54 -9.29 4.86
N LEU A 112 10.36 -9.30 5.93
CA LEU A 112 9.94 -8.89 7.27
C LEU A 112 9.43 -7.44 7.27
N SER A 113 10.24 -6.50 6.79
CA SER A 113 9.87 -5.08 6.73
C SER A 113 8.62 -4.86 5.88
N LYS A 114 8.51 -5.54 4.74
CA LYS A 114 7.33 -5.50 3.87
C LYS A 114 6.06 -5.92 4.63
N SER A 115 6.14 -6.95 5.47
CA SER A 115 4.99 -7.45 6.25
C SER A 115 4.52 -6.40 7.27
N GLU A 116 5.44 -5.81 8.02
CA GLU A 116 5.13 -4.75 8.99
C GLU A 116 4.53 -3.52 8.32
N ILE A 117 5.18 -3.03 7.25
CA ILE A 117 4.69 -1.92 6.44
C ILE A 117 3.28 -2.22 5.92
N SER A 118 3.06 -3.42 5.37
CA SER A 118 1.76 -3.81 4.83
C SER A 118 0.67 -3.80 5.89
N SER A 119 0.98 -4.26 7.10
CA SER A 119 0.04 -4.26 8.23
C SER A 119 -0.33 -2.84 8.64
N ILE A 120 0.67 -1.97 8.84
CA ILE A 120 0.47 -0.58 9.26
C ILE A 120 -0.34 0.20 8.22
N VAL A 121 -0.03 0.01 6.93
CA VAL A 121 -0.69 0.74 5.84
C VAL A 121 -2.14 0.28 5.68
N ARG A 122 -2.42 -1.02 5.75
CA ARG A 122 -3.81 -1.53 5.71
C ARG A 122 -4.64 -0.98 6.86
N GLU A 123 -4.10 -1.00 8.09
CA GLU A 123 -4.76 -0.41 9.26
C GLU A 123 -5.00 1.09 9.07
N ALA A 124 -4.04 1.81 8.47
CA ALA A 124 -4.20 3.23 8.18
C ALA A 124 -5.31 3.47 7.14
N CYS A 125 -5.34 2.71 6.04
CA CYS A 125 -6.39 2.80 5.03
C CYS A 125 -7.77 2.52 5.61
N GLU A 126 -7.91 1.46 6.42
CA GLU A 126 -9.17 1.10 7.06
C GLU A 126 -9.70 2.25 7.93
N LYS A 127 -8.84 2.84 8.76
CA LYS A 127 -9.21 3.98 9.61
C LYS A 127 -9.53 5.25 8.82
N VAL A 128 -8.89 5.47 7.68
CA VAL A 128 -9.17 6.63 6.82
C VAL A 128 -10.51 6.47 6.09
N LEU A 129 -10.81 5.28 5.59
CA LEU A 129 -12.01 5.02 4.77
C LEU A 129 -13.27 4.81 5.61
N HIS A 130 -13.16 4.26 6.82
CA HIS A 130 -14.29 3.89 7.68
C HIS A 130 -14.43 4.76 8.94
N ASP A 131 -14.02 6.03 8.87
CA ASP A 131 -14.21 6.99 9.97
C ASP A 131 -15.69 7.36 10.12
N GLU A 132 -16.32 6.92 11.21
CA GLU A 132 -17.76 7.14 11.51
C GLU A 132 -18.13 8.62 11.69
N ASN A 133 -17.14 9.49 11.97
CA ASN A 133 -17.40 10.93 12.14
C ASN A 133 -17.45 11.69 10.81
N ARG A 134 -17.27 11.01 9.69
CA ARG A 134 -17.11 11.59 8.36
C ARG A 134 -18.35 11.37 7.49
N SER A 135 -18.63 12.32 6.60
CA SER A 135 -19.69 12.15 5.62
C SER A 135 -19.35 11.08 4.58
N GLU A 136 -20.38 10.43 4.04
CA GLU A 136 -20.20 9.42 2.98
C GLU A 136 -19.52 10.00 1.74
N VAL A 137 -19.79 11.26 1.42
CA VAL A 137 -19.19 11.99 0.29
C VAL A 137 -17.68 12.14 0.47
N GLU A 138 -17.23 12.57 1.64
CA GLU A 138 -15.80 12.70 1.94
C GLU A 138 -15.09 11.34 1.93
N SER A 139 -15.71 10.28 2.48
CA SER A 139 -15.13 8.93 2.42
C SER A 139 -15.05 8.40 0.99
N TYR A 140 -16.04 8.69 0.15
CA TYR A 140 -16.02 8.34 -1.27
C TYR A 140 -14.93 9.11 -2.03
N HIS A 141 -14.75 10.39 -1.73
CA HIS A 141 -13.64 11.19 -2.26
C HIS A 141 -12.29 10.56 -1.90
N LEU A 142 -12.04 10.28 -0.61
CA LEU A 142 -10.80 9.65 -0.16
C LEU A 142 -10.54 8.31 -0.83
N ALA A 143 -11.57 7.49 -1.03
CA ALA A 143 -11.43 6.21 -1.70
C ALA A 143 -10.99 6.38 -3.17
N ASN A 144 -11.54 7.35 -3.90
CA ASN A 144 -11.10 7.67 -5.25
C ASN A 144 -9.67 8.23 -5.28
N SER A 145 -9.34 9.14 -4.36
CA SER A 145 -7.98 9.67 -4.20
C SER A 145 -6.96 8.56 -3.91
N MET A 146 -7.34 7.62 -3.04
CA MET A 146 -6.50 6.46 -2.68
C MET A 146 -6.33 5.52 -3.87
N LEU A 147 -7.39 5.32 -4.67
CA LEU A 147 -7.32 4.54 -5.90
C LEU A 147 -6.37 5.17 -6.93
N LEU A 148 -6.44 6.49 -7.11
CA LEU A 148 -5.55 7.22 -8.02
C LEU A 148 -4.09 7.09 -7.56
N LEU A 149 -3.83 7.39 -6.27
CA LEU A 149 -2.52 7.21 -5.65
C LEU A 149 -1.96 5.80 -5.86
N GLY A 150 -2.79 4.78 -5.61
CA GLY A 150 -2.43 3.38 -5.77
C GLY A 150 -2.07 3.01 -7.21
N LYS A 151 -2.85 3.47 -8.18
CA LYS A 151 -2.60 3.24 -9.61
C LYS A 151 -1.30 3.89 -10.08
N THR A 152 -1.08 5.16 -9.75
CA THR A 152 0.15 5.88 -10.13
C THR A 152 1.39 5.20 -9.56
N TRP A 153 1.34 4.75 -8.30
CA TRP A 153 2.46 4.07 -7.67
C TRP A 153 2.73 2.68 -8.26
N LEU A 154 1.68 1.94 -8.64
CA LEU A 154 1.82 0.68 -9.36
C LEU A 154 2.49 0.89 -10.71
N GLU A 155 2.00 1.85 -11.49
CA GLU A 155 2.57 2.16 -12.81
C GLU A 155 4.06 2.50 -12.71
N VAL A 156 4.44 3.41 -11.82
CA VAL A 156 5.85 3.79 -11.66
C VAL A 156 6.71 2.63 -11.13
N SER A 157 6.13 1.68 -10.40
CA SER A 157 6.88 0.51 -9.91
C SER A 157 7.25 -0.50 -11.00
N GLU A 158 6.54 -0.48 -12.13
CA GLU A 158 6.74 -1.38 -13.27
C GLU A 158 7.76 -0.85 -14.29
N TRP A 159 8.08 0.45 -14.23
CA TRP A 159 9.07 1.13 -15.08
C TRP A 159 10.47 0.91 -14.54
#